data_AF-A0A969E218-F1
#
_entry.id   AF-A0A969E218-F1
#
_cell.length_a   1.000
_cell.length_b   1.000
_cell.length_c   1.000
_cell.angle_alpha   90.00
_cell.angle_beta   90.00
_cell.angle_gamma   90.00
#
_symmetry.space_group_name_H-M   'P 1'
#
loop_
_entity.id
_entity.type
_entity.pdbx_description
1 polymer ?
#
loop_
_entity_poly.entity_id
_entity_poly.type
_entity_poly.pdbx_seq_one_letter_code
_entity_poly.pdbx_strand_id
1 'polypeptide(L)'
;MPVKRTDCCHTGGSIEWDKLGNLYLSTGDDVNPFASDGYAPIDEREGRQGWDGRHTSSNTNDLRGKILRIKPKEDGTYDIPEGNLFPKGTDRTRPEIYVMGNRNPYRISVDKHTGFLYWGEVGPDAGENSAKFGPRGHDEVNQARQAGYFGWPLFVADNRAYAVRRFSDTNFVGSKFDPKAPVNNSPHNTGIENLPPAQKAFIYYPYAESPEFGDIVGKGGRNAMAGPVYYASDFQGVTNRFPDYFDGKFFAYDWMRDWINIVSMKPNGDFESMERFLPNMKFSHPMDMQFGKNGALYMLEYGQNWFAQNDDARLTRIDFKQIIAFRSLILLLIKWQAQHP
;
A
#
# COMPACT_ATOMS: atom_id res chain seq x y z
N MET A 1 -5.08 -1.19 -19.41
CA MET A 1 -5.79 -1.86 -18.29
C MET A 1 -7.27 -1.76 -18.54
N PRO A 2 -8.04 -2.87 -18.59
CA PRO A 2 -9.49 -2.78 -18.53
C PRO A 2 -9.90 -2.15 -17.19
N VAL A 3 -10.85 -1.23 -17.21
CA VAL A 3 -11.38 -0.54 -16.01
C VAL A 3 -12.89 -0.73 -15.99
N LYS A 4 -13.44 -1.13 -14.85
CA LYS A 4 -14.89 -1.16 -14.65
C LYS A 4 -15.40 0.29 -14.61
N ARG A 5 -16.21 0.70 -15.59
CA ARG A 5 -16.75 2.08 -15.68
C ARG A 5 -18.17 2.24 -15.14
N THR A 6 -18.77 1.17 -14.64
CA THR A 6 -20.18 1.15 -14.23
C THR A 6 -20.37 1.35 -12.73
N ASP A 7 -19.29 1.31 -11.94
CA ASP A 7 -19.31 1.44 -10.49
C ASP A 7 -17.94 1.94 -9.98
N CYS A 8 -17.88 2.35 -8.72
CA CYS A 8 -16.65 2.58 -7.95
C CYS A 8 -15.99 1.23 -7.61
N CYS A 9 -14.68 1.08 -7.33
CA CYS A 9 -13.71 1.94 -6.64
C CYS A 9 -12.27 1.45 -6.93
N HIS A 10 -11.26 1.98 -6.21
CA HIS A 10 -9.90 1.41 -6.15
C HIS A 10 -9.14 1.46 -7.47
N THR A 11 -8.91 2.66 -8.00
CA THR A 11 -8.15 2.80 -9.24
C THR A 11 -6.65 2.50 -9.07
N GLY A 12 -6.09 2.65 -7.86
CA GLY A 12 -4.65 2.77 -7.66
C GLY A 12 -4.10 3.97 -8.45
N GLY A 13 -3.01 3.76 -9.18
CA GLY A 13 -2.47 4.73 -10.15
C GLY A 13 -1.18 5.43 -9.70
N SER A 14 -0.55 4.97 -8.62
CA SER A 14 0.76 5.48 -8.21
C SER A 14 1.86 4.91 -9.11
N ILE A 15 2.79 5.79 -9.51
CA ILE A 15 3.91 5.46 -10.38
C ILE A 15 5.20 5.82 -9.66
N GLU A 16 6.16 4.89 -9.68
CA GLU A 16 7.50 5.10 -9.14
C GLU A 16 8.57 4.50 -10.05
N TRP A 17 9.82 4.93 -9.85
CA TRP A 17 10.96 4.47 -10.63
C TRP A 17 12.07 3.94 -9.74
N ASP A 18 12.60 2.77 -10.08
CA ASP A 18 13.84 2.28 -9.46
C ASP A 18 15.09 2.94 -10.08
N LYS A 19 16.26 2.66 -9.47
CA LYS A 19 17.56 3.16 -9.96
C LYS A 19 17.98 2.58 -11.32
N LEU A 20 17.38 1.47 -11.74
CA LEU A 20 17.64 0.84 -13.04
C LEU A 20 16.73 1.42 -14.12
N GLY A 21 15.82 2.34 -13.77
CA GLY A 21 14.86 2.97 -14.64
C GLY A 21 13.73 2.02 -15.06
N ASN A 22 13.37 1.04 -14.22
CA ASN A 22 12.10 0.34 -14.36
C ASN A 22 10.98 1.17 -13.74
N LEU A 23 9.83 1.18 -14.40
CA LEU A 23 8.61 1.81 -13.93
C LEU A 23 7.79 0.81 -13.12
N TYR A 24 7.38 1.22 -11.92
CA TYR A 24 6.40 0.53 -11.11
C TYR A 24 5.06 1.25 -11.23
N LEU A 25 3.98 0.51 -11.47
CA LEU A 25 2.61 1.06 -11.59
C LEU A 25 1.67 0.29 -10.69
N SER A 26 1.04 0.97 -9.74
CA SER A 26 0.01 0.40 -8.89
C SER A 26 -1.36 0.43 -9.59
N THR A 27 -2.12 -0.64 -9.42
CA THR A 27 -3.47 -0.79 -9.94
C THR A 27 -4.34 -1.40 -8.84
N GLY A 28 -5.46 -0.78 -8.52
CA GLY A 28 -6.42 -1.41 -7.62
C GLY A 28 -7.32 -2.40 -8.34
N ASP A 29 -8.20 -3.04 -7.58
CA ASP A 29 -8.88 -4.26 -7.98
C ASP A 29 -10.23 -4.06 -8.68
N ASP A 30 -10.76 -2.84 -8.68
CA ASP A 30 -12.12 -2.48 -9.14
C ASP A 30 -13.26 -3.24 -8.41
N VAL A 31 -13.02 -3.76 -7.19
CA VAL A 31 -14.00 -4.57 -6.43
C VAL A 31 -14.23 -4.00 -5.03
N ASN A 32 -15.46 -3.51 -4.77
CA ASN A 32 -15.86 -3.09 -3.43
C ASN A 32 -16.39 -4.28 -2.57
N PRO A 33 -16.20 -4.25 -1.25
CA PRO A 33 -16.58 -5.36 -0.37
C PRO A 33 -18.04 -5.30 0.11
N PHE A 34 -18.83 -4.29 -0.26
CA PHE A 34 -20.12 -4.01 0.37
C PHE A 34 -21.19 -5.07 0.09
N ALA A 35 -21.15 -5.71 -1.08
CA ALA A 35 -22.02 -6.86 -1.38
C ALA A 35 -21.58 -8.16 -0.65
N SER A 36 -20.51 -8.09 0.14
CA SER A 36 -19.95 -9.18 0.94
C SER A 36 -19.87 -8.82 2.43
N ASP A 37 -20.75 -7.92 2.88
CA ASP A 37 -20.88 -7.50 4.29
C ASP A 37 -19.59 -6.85 4.84
N GLY A 38 -18.79 -6.23 3.96
CA GLY A 38 -17.50 -5.64 4.30
C GLY A 38 -16.36 -6.65 4.43
N TYR A 39 -16.59 -7.95 4.24
CA TYR A 39 -15.53 -8.97 4.20
C TYR A 39 -14.99 -9.15 2.76
N ALA A 40 -14.16 -10.16 2.53
CA ALA A 40 -13.62 -10.47 1.21
C ALA A 40 -14.72 -10.62 0.14
N PRO A 41 -14.65 -9.83 -0.97
CA PRO A 41 -15.56 -9.99 -2.09
C PRO A 41 -15.12 -11.18 -2.95
N ILE A 42 -15.85 -12.29 -2.85
CA ILE A 42 -15.54 -13.55 -3.54
C ILE A 42 -16.80 -14.19 -4.16
N ASP A 43 -17.66 -13.38 -4.79
CA ASP A 43 -18.97 -13.79 -5.30
C ASP A 43 -18.88 -14.67 -6.56
N GLU A 44 -19.11 -15.96 -6.41
CA GLU A 44 -18.97 -16.96 -7.49
C GLU A 44 -20.15 -17.02 -8.47
N ARG A 45 -21.23 -16.29 -8.23
CA ARG A 45 -22.46 -16.41 -9.02
C ARG A 45 -22.27 -15.87 -10.44
N GLU A 46 -22.97 -16.46 -11.40
CA GLU A 46 -22.97 -15.99 -12.79
C GLU A 46 -23.39 -14.51 -12.89
N GLY A 47 -22.69 -13.74 -13.72
CA GLY A 47 -22.93 -12.30 -13.89
C GLY A 47 -22.41 -11.43 -12.73
N ARG A 48 -21.76 -12.02 -11.72
CA ARG A 48 -21.23 -11.33 -10.54
C ARG A 48 -19.71 -11.19 -10.53
N GLN A 49 -19.04 -11.36 -11.66
CA GLN A 49 -17.57 -11.23 -11.78
C GLN A 49 -17.00 -9.86 -11.35
N GLY A 50 -17.84 -8.82 -11.25
CA GLY A 50 -17.46 -7.50 -10.71
C GLY A 50 -17.51 -7.38 -9.18
N TRP A 51 -17.85 -8.46 -8.48
CA TRP A 51 -17.90 -8.59 -7.02
C TRP A 51 -17.03 -9.77 -6.52
N ASP A 52 -16.15 -10.26 -7.37
CA ASP A 52 -15.23 -11.35 -7.07
C ASP A 52 -13.79 -10.87 -7.26
N GLY A 53 -13.11 -10.49 -6.17
CA GLY A 53 -11.70 -10.10 -6.18
C GLY A 53 -10.77 -11.23 -6.62
N ARG A 54 -11.25 -12.48 -6.69
CA ARG A 54 -10.48 -13.59 -7.27
C ARG A 54 -10.40 -13.51 -8.79
N HIS A 55 -11.32 -12.79 -9.43
CA HIS A 55 -11.25 -12.50 -10.88
C HIS A 55 -10.16 -11.45 -11.19
N THR A 56 -9.76 -10.65 -10.20
CA THR A 56 -8.80 -9.54 -10.34
C THR A 56 -7.54 -9.78 -9.52
N SER A 57 -7.52 -9.44 -8.24
CA SER A 57 -6.35 -9.43 -7.36
C SER A 57 -5.61 -10.76 -7.31
N SER A 58 -6.33 -11.88 -7.16
CA SER A 58 -5.78 -13.25 -7.16
C SER A 58 -5.78 -13.93 -8.54
N ASN A 59 -6.05 -13.21 -9.62
CA ASN A 59 -5.97 -13.73 -10.97
C ASN A 59 -4.60 -13.40 -11.59
N THR A 60 -3.86 -14.43 -11.99
CA THR A 60 -2.53 -14.28 -12.62
C THR A 60 -2.60 -13.75 -14.05
N ASN A 61 -3.77 -13.81 -14.69
CA ASN A 61 -4.03 -13.41 -16.07
C ASN A 61 -4.73 -12.03 -16.17
N ASP A 62 -4.87 -11.33 -15.05
CA ASP A 62 -5.46 -9.99 -14.94
C ASP A 62 -4.44 -9.01 -14.33
N LEU A 63 -4.49 -7.75 -14.75
CA LEU A 63 -3.54 -6.72 -14.34
C LEU A 63 -4.07 -5.77 -13.26
N ARG A 64 -5.32 -5.96 -12.80
CA ARG A 64 -5.92 -5.23 -11.67
C ARG A 64 -5.56 -5.86 -10.34
N GLY A 65 -5.51 -5.06 -9.28
CA GLY A 65 -5.08 -5.48 -7.95
C GLY A 65 -3.60 -5.90 -7.92
N LYS A 66 -2.75 -5.21 -8.69
CA LYS A 66 -1.33 -5.51 -8.88
C LYS A 66 -0.46 -4.28 -8.66
N ILE A 67 0.82 -4.50 -8.38
CA ILE A 67 1.88 -3.55 -8.73
C ILE A 67 2.69 -4.17 -9.86
N LEU A 68 2.70 -3.46 -10.97
CA LEU A 68 3.33 -3.90 -12.22
C LEU A 68 4.73 -3.32 -12.31
N ARG A 69 5.64 -4.02 -12.98
CA ARG A 69 7.00 -3.54 -13.23
C ARG A 69 7.38 -3.78 -14.70
N ILE A 70 7.66 -2.69 -15.40
CA ILE A 70 8.04 -2.68 -16.81
C ILE A 70 9.27 -1.79 -17.04
N LYS A 71 9.92 -1.93 -18.19
CA LYS A 71 10.99 -1.03 -18.64
C LYS A 71 10.53 -0.25 -19.87
N PRO A 72 10.00 0.98 -19.71
CA PRO A 72 9.54 1.79 -20.85
C PRO A 72 10.69 2.09 -21.82
N LYS A 73 10.36 2.14 -23.11
CA LYS A 73 11.24 2.55 -24.20
C LYS A 73 10.80 3.89 -24.79
N GLU A 74 11.73 4.55 -25.48
CA GLU A 74 11.47 5.85 -26.12
C GLU A 74 10.39 5.79 -27.21
N ASP A 75 10.20 4.63 -27.84
CA ASP A 75 9.17 4.40 -28.87
C ASP A 75 7.76 4.13 -28.30
N GLY A 76 7.60 4.22 -26.98
CA GLY A 76 6.34 3.97 -26.28
C GLY A 76 6.04 2.48 -26.02
N THR A 77 6.91 1.57 -26.44
CA THR A 77 6.84 0.16 -26.05
C THR A 77 7.53 -0.07 -24.70
N TYR A 78 7.61 -1.33 -24.25
CA TYR A 78 8.30 -1.68 -23.02
C TYR A 78 8.94 -3.08 -23.08
N ASP A 79 9.96 -3.30 -22.27
CA ASP A 79 10.47 -4.63 -21.95
C ASP A 79 9.91 -5.13 -20.61
N ILE A 80 9.97 -6.45 -20.42
CA ILE A 80 9.69 -7.12 -19.15
C ILE A 80 11.02 -7.29 -18.39
N PRO A 81 11.20 -6.64 -17.24
CA PRO A 81 12.39 -6.84 -16.39
C PRO A 81 12.44 -8.25 -15.81
N GLU A 82 13.65 -8.81 -15.69
CA GLU A 82 13.88 -10.08 -14.99
C GLU A 82 13.49 -10.00 -13.51
N GLY A 83 12.98 -11.10 -12.95
CA GLY A 83 12.57 -11.17 -11.54
C GLY A 83 11.15 -10.66 -11.25
N ASN A 84 10.31 -10.45 -12.29
CA ASN A 84 8.87 -10.35 -12.11
C ASN A 84 8.28 -11.70 -11.66
N LEU A 85 7.09 -11.68 -11.06
CA LEU A 85 6.48 -12.84 -10.41
C LEU A 85 6.29 -14.02 -11.36
N PHE A 86 5.97 -13.73 -12.62
CA PHE A 86 5.77 -14.74 -13.65
C PHE A 86 6.74 -14.51 -14.82
N PRO A 87 7.55 -15.51 -15.20
CA PRO A 87 8.41 -15.42 -16.37
C PRO A 87 7.62 -15.17 -17.66
N LYS A 88 8.20 -14.41 -18.60
CA LYS A 88 7.61 -14.15 -19.91
C LYS A 88 7.32 -15.46 -20.65
N GLY A 89 6.09 -15.60 -21.16
CA GLY A 89 5.62 -16.80 -21.85
C GLY A 89 5.00 -17.87 -20.95
N THR A 90 4.93 -17.65 -19.63
CA THR A 90 4.22 -18.57 -18.73
C THR A 90 2.71 -18.53 -19.01
N ASP A 91 2.14 -19.68 -19.37
CA ASP A 91 0.72 -19.81 -19.73
C ASP A 91 -0.21 -19.30 -18.64
N ARG A 92 -1.27 -18.58 -19.05
CA ARG A 92 -2.29 -17.99 -18.17
C ARG A 92 -1.73 -17.06 -17.10
N THR A 93 -0.63 -16.38 -17.39
CA THR A 93 -0.07 -15.35 -16.53
C THR A 93 0.23 -14.06 -17.29
N ARG A 94 0.45 -12.98 -16.56
CA ARG A 94 0.91 -11.69 -17.08
C ARG A 94 2.33 -11.41 -16.59
N PRO A 95 3.32 -11.28 -17.48
CA PRO A 95 4.71 -11.10 -17.09
C PRO A 95 5.02 -9.71 -16.51
N GLU A 96 4.11 -8.74 -16.63
CA GLU A 96 4.24 -7.41 -16.03
C GLU A 96 4.07 -7.43 -14.50
N ILE A 97 3.49 -8.49 -13.94
CA ILE A 97 3.17 -8.57 -12.51
C ILE A 97 4.44 -8.70 -11.68
N TYR A 98 4.71 -7.72 -10.81
CA TYR A 98 5.75 -7.80 -9.78
C TYR A 98 5.14 -8.15 -8.41
N VAL A 99 4.07 -7.45 -8.02
CA VAL A 99 3.26 -7.77 -6.83
C VAL A 99 1.85 -8.16 -7.27
N MET A 100 1.37 -9.28 -6.75
CA MET A 100 -0.02 -9.74 -6.91
C MET A 100 -0.77 -9.72 -5.58
N GLY A 101 -2.10 -9.64 -5.62
CA GLY A 101 -2.94 -9.78 -4.44
C GLY A 101 -3.09 -8.49 -3.64
N ASN A 102 -3.39 -7.39 -4.34
CA ASN A 102 -3.71 -6.10 -3.73
C ASN A 102 -5.18 -5.74 -3.96
N ARG A 103 -5.80 -4.97 -3.06
CA ARG A 103 -7.13 -4.36 -3.20
C ARG A 103 -7.00 -2.95 -3.79
N ASN A 104 -6.32 -2.06 -3.08
CA ASN A 104 -6.10 -0.67 -3.44
C ASN A 104 -4.70 -0.20 -2.98
N PRO A 105 -3.63 -0.53 -3.75
CA PRO A 105 -2.27 -0.10 -3.47
C PRO A 105 -2.11 1.38 -3.86
N TYR A 106 -2.65 2.30 -3.05
CA TYR A 106 -2.91 3.66 -3.48
C TYR A 106 -1.66 4.52 -3.64
N ARG A 107 -0.69 4.41 -2.71
CA ARG A 107 0.61 5.09 -2.77
C ARG A 107 1.75 4.11 -2.58
N ILE A 108 2.67 4.09 -3.55
CA ILE A 108 3.86 3.23 -3.55
C ILE A 108 5.12 4.06 -3.39
N SER A 109 6.18 3.46 -2.87
CA SER A 109 7.53 4.03 -2.85
C SER A 109 8.57 2.95 -3.15
N VAL A 110 9.55 3.28 -3.99
CA VAL A 110 10.67 2.39 -4.29
C VAL A 110 11.91 2.92 -3.60
N ASP A 111 12.48 2.13 -2.70
CA ASP A 111 13.79 2.41 -2.13
C ASP A 111 14.87 2.14 -3.19
N LYS A 112 15.55 3.21 -3.62
CA LYS A 112 16.56 3.15 -4.67
C LYS A 112 17.87 2.52 -4.20
N HIS A 113 18.13 2.46 -2.89
CA HIS A 113 19.33 1.83 -2.34
C HIS A 113 19.18 0.32 -2.34
N THR A 114 18.11 -0.20 -1.73
CA THR A 114 17.87 -1.64 -1.58
C THR A 114 17.11 -2.28 -2.74
N GLY A 115 16.30 -1.51 -3.47
CA GLY A 115 15.35 -2.01 -4.46
C GLY A 115 14.03 -2.50 -3.86
N PHE A 116 13.83 -2.36 -2.55
CA PHE A 116 12.57 -2.74 -1.91
C PHE A 116 11.43 -1.81 -2.32
N LEU A 117 10.26 -2.41 -2.53
CA LEU A 117 9.03 -1.70 -2.83
C LEU A 117 8.15 -1.66 -1.59
N TYR A 118 7.65 -0.48 -1.25
CA TYR A 118 6.70 -0.25 -0.17
C TYR A 118 5.39 0.27 -0.73
N TRP A 119 4.26 -0.06 -0.11
CA TRP A 119 2.97 0.52 -0.45
C TRP A 119 2.01 0.50 0.72
N GLY A 120 1.08 1.44 0.72
CA GLY A 120 -0.10 1.34 1.55
C GLY A 120 -1.25 0.66 0.81
N GLU A 121 -2.00 -0.14 1.55
CA GLU A 121 -3.04 -1.02 1.05
C GLU A 121 -4.31 -0.80 1.87
N VAL A 122 -5.34 -0.24 1.25
CA VAL A 122 -6.63 0.01 1.92
C VAL A 122 -7.43 -1.27 1.92
N GLY A 123 -7.71 -1.81 3.11
CA GLY A 123 -8.42 -3.07 3.27
C GLY A 123 -9.95 -2.97 3.21
N PRO A 124 -10.66 -4.06 3.47
CA PRO A 124 -12.11 -4.08 3.40
C PRO A 124 -12.75 -3.52 4.69
N ASP A 125 -14.08 -3.38 4.68
CA ASP A 125 -14.80 -2.50 5.60
C ASP A 125 -15.46 -3.21 6.80
N ALA A 126 -15.30 -4.53 6.95
CA ALA A 126 -15.85 -5.28 8.09
C ALA A 126 -15.24 -4.78 9.40
N GLY A 127 -16.08 -4.30 10.32
CA GLY A 127 -15.64 -3.79 11.63
C GLY A 127 -15.22 -4.88 12.62
N GLU A 128 -15.85 -6.06 12.53
CA GLU A 128 -15.68 -7.15 13.50
C GLU A 128 -15.26 -8.47 12.85
N ASN A 129 -14.60 -9.32 13.63
CA ASN A 129 -14.28 -10.67 13.20
C ASN A 129 -15.57 -11.49 13.09
N SER A 130 -15.63 -12.37 12.09
CA SER A 130 -16.73 -13.32 11.91
C SER A 130 -16.19 -14.74 11.96
N ALA A 131 -16.77 -15.58 12.81
CA ALA A 131 -16.49 -17.02 12.80
C ALA A 131 -16.82 -17.66 11.44
N LYS A 132 -17.72 -17.04 10.69
CA LYS A 132 -18.22 -17.53 9.40
C LYS A 132 -17.44 -17.01 8.21
N PHE A 133 -17.10 -15.73 8.19
CA PHE A 133 -16.49 -15.09 7.03
C PHE A 133 -14.99 -14.88 7.17
N GLY A 134 -14.47 -14.78 8.40
CA GLY A 134 -13.06 -14.57 8.68
C GLY A 134 -12.78 -13.24 9.37
N PRO A 135 -11.59 -12.66 9.19
CA PRO A 135 -11.15 -11.51 9.96
C PRO A 135 -11.93 -10.23 9.62
N ARG A 136 -11.97 -9.30 10.57
CA ARG A 136 -12.30 -7.89 10.30
C ARG A 136 -11.32 -7.30 9.28
N GLY A 137 -11.69 -6.20 8.65
CA GLY A 137 -10.81 -5.49 7.73
C GLY A 137 -9.55 -4.96 8.42
N HIS A 138 -8.45 -4.87 7.69
CA HIS A 138 -7.19 -4.25 8.11
C HIS A 138 -6.66 -3.41 6.95
N ASP A 139 -6.21 -2.19 7.22
CA ASP A 139 -5.30 -1.52 6.30
C ASP A 139 -3.89 -2.03 6.56
N GLU A 140 -3.05 -2.01 5.54
CA GLU A 140 -1.70 -2.55 5.59
C GLU A 140 -0.70 -1.57 5.01
N VAL A 141 0.48 -1.50 5.61
CA VAL A 141 1.68 -1.01 4.94
C VAL A 141 2.50 -2.25 4.62
N ASN A 142 2.82 -2.42 3.35
CA ASN A 142 3.43 -3.61 2.81
C ASN A 142 4.87 -3.34 2.33
N GLN A 143 5.67 -4.41 2.26
CA GLN A 143 7.05 -4.41 1.76
C GLN A 143 7.30 -5.63 0.89
N ALA A 144 7.73 -5.41 -0.35
CA ALA A 144 8.20 -6.44 -1.27
C ALA A 144 9.71 -6.30 -1.45
N ARG A 145 10.46 -7.25 -0.88
CA ARG A 145 11.90 -7.39 -1.10
C ARG A 145 12.22 -8.08 -2.43
N GLN A 146 11.24 -8.79 -2.96
CA GLN A 146 11.21 -9.46 -4.25
C GLN A 146 9.75 -9.56 -4.72
N ALA A 147 9.54 -9.97 -5.97
CA ALA A 147 8.20 -10.23 -6.50
C ALA A 147 7.44 -11.27 -5.64
N GLY A 148 6.12 -11.12 -5.52
CA GLY A 148 5.34 -11.99 -4.64
C GLY A 148 3.83 -11.83 -4.72
N TYR A 149 3.12 -12.77 -4.09
CA TYR A 149 1.69 -12.71 -3.87
C TYR A 149 1.40 -12.28 -2.42
N PHE A 150 0.63 -11.21 -2.23
CA PHE A 150 0.33 -10.57 -0.95
C PHE A 150 -1.13 -10.77 -0.50
N GLY A 151 -1.79 -11.77 -1.08
CA GLY A 151 -2.88 -12.47 -0.42
C GLY A 151 -4.30 -11.99 -0.70
N TRP A 152 -4.56 -10.72 -1.04
CA TRP A 152 -5.93 -10.25 -1.29
C TRP A 152 -6.57 -10.96 -2.52
N PRO A 153 -7.85 -11.39 -2.47
CA PRO A 153 -8.83 -11.23 -1.38
C PRO A 153 -8.91 -12.43 -0.41
N LEU A 154 -7.97 -13.37 -0.49
CA LEU A 154 -8.00 -14.59 0.31
C LEU A 154 -7.52 -14.36 1.74
N PHE A 155 -6.62 -13.38 1.92
CA PHE A 155 -5.98 -13.05 3.19
C PHE A 155 -5.91 -11.53 3.39
N VAL A 156 -5.77 -11.12 4.66
CA VAL A 156 -5.39 -9.77 5.10
C VAL A 156 -4.41 -9.87 6.27
N ALA A 157 -3.75 -8.76 6.62
CA ALA A 157 -2.83 -8.63 7.74
C ALA A 157 -1.68 -9.66 7.67
N ASP A 158 -1.42 -10.38 8.75
CA ASP A 158 -0.41 -11.43 8.84
C ASP A 158 -0.84 -12.76 8.20
N ASN A 159 -1.44 -12.70 7.01
CA ASN A 159 -2.08 -13.82 6.31
C ASN A 159 -3.31 -14.40 7.03
N ARG A 160 -4.12 -13.56 7.69
CA ARG A 160 -5.40 -13.96 8.26
C ARG A 160 -6.36 -14.35 7.14
N ALA A 161 -6.70 -15.62 7.10
CA ALA A 161 -7.51 -16.19 6.03
C ALA A 161 -9.00 -15.88 6.20
N TYR A 162 -9.61 -15.42 5.10
CA TYR A 162 -11.06 -15.46 4.93
C TYR A 162 -11.53 -16.90 4.71
N ALA A 163 -12.82 -17.13 4.94
CA ALA A 163 -13.47 -18.40 4.63
C ALA A 163 -13.98 -18.42 3.18
N VAL A 164 -13.99 -19.60 2.58
CA VAL A 164 -14.75 -19.83 1.33
C VAL A 164 -16.22 -19.46 1.58
N ARG A 165 -16.81 -18.71 0.66
CA ARG A 165 -18.22 -18.31 0.73
C ARG A 165 -18.98 -18.93 -0.43
N ARG A 166 -20.26 -19.25 -0.19
CA ARG A 166 -21.25 -19.57 -1.22
C ARG A 166 -22.35 -18.54 -1.14
N PHE A 167 -22.46 -17.66 -2.13
CA PHE A 167 -23.41 -16.56 -2.07
C PHE A 167 -24.85 -16.99 -2.36
N SER A 168 -25.04 -18.18 -2.96
CA SER A 168 -26.36 -18.79 -3.14
C SER A 168 -26.91 -19.47 -1.88
N ASP A 169 -26.05 -19.76 -0.90
CA ASP A 169 -26.42 -20.42 0.36
C ASP A 169 -25.91 -19.59 1.54
N THR A 170 -26.78 -18.74 2.07
CA THR A 170 -26.46 -17.86 3.19
C THR A 170 -26.26 -18.62 4.50
N ASN A 171 -26.44 -19.94 4.57
CA ASN A 171 -26.10 -20.75 5.75
C ASN A 171 -24.76 -21.46 5.62
N PHE A 172 -24.17 -21.51 4.43
CA PHE A 172 -22.88 -22.14 4.21
C PHE A 172 -21.75 -21.48 5.03
N VAL A 173 -20.95 -22.32 5.69
CA VAL A 173 -19.72 -21.92 6.38
C VAL A 173 -18.57 -22.67 5.74
N GLY A 174 -17.71 -21.99 5.00
CA GLY A 174 -16.59 -22.62 4.29
C GLY A 174 -15.35 -22.79 5.16
N SER A 175 -14.42 -23.62 4.69
CA SER A 175 -13.07 -23.69 5.22
C SER A 175 -12.32 -22.39 4.94
N LYS A 176 -11.33 -22.08 5.77
CA LYS A 176 -10.39 -20.98 5.52
C LYS A 176 -9.40 -21.34 4.42
N PHE A 177 -8.94 -20.36 3.65
CA PHE A 177 -7.87 -20.55 2.68
C PHE A 177 -6.53 -20.87 3.37
N ASP A 178 -5.64 -21.62 2.72
CA ASP A 178 -4.29 -21.93 3.21
C ASP A 178 -3.29 -20.92 2.62
N PRO A 179 -2.61 -20.10 3.43
CA PRO A 179 -1.63 -19.13 2.93
C PRO A 179 -0.38 -19.78 2.32
N LYS A 180 -0.08 -21.05 2.63
CA LYS A 180 1.08 -21.76 2.07
C LYS A 180 0.80 -22.36 0.69
N ALA A 181 -0.46 -22.66 0.40
CA ALA A 181 -0.90 -23.20 -0.89
C ALA A 181 -2.27 -22.62 -1.26
N PRO A 182 -2.36 -21.31 -1.56
CA PRO A 182 -3.63 -20.69 -1.86
C PRO A 182 -4.17 -21.18 -3.21
N VAL A 183 -5.49 -21.38 -3.28
CA VAL A 183 -6.17 -21.85 -4.49
C VAL A 183 -7.21 -20.82 -4.93
N ASN A 184 -7.11 -20.35 -6.17
CA ASN A 184 -8.13 -19.56 -6.84
C ASN A 184 -9.02 -20.47 -7.70
N ASN A 185 -10.06 -21.02 -7.08
CA ASN A 185 -11.08 -21.84 -7.72
C ASN A 185 -12.33 -21.05 -8.14
N SER A 186 -12.22 -19.72 -8.30
CA SER A 186 -13.35 -18.93 -8.78
C SER A 186 -13.75 -19.39 -10.19
N PRO A 187 -15.06 -19.51 -10.50
CA PRO A 187 -15.51 -19.74 -11.87
C PRO A 187 -15.17 -18.56 -12.81
N HIS A 188 -14.81 -17.40 -12.25
CA HIS A 188 -14.36 -16.23 -12.98
C HIS A 188 -12.84 -16.18 -13.17
N ASN A 189 -12.08 -17.14 -12.64
CA ASN A 189 -10.62 -17.15 -12.79
C ASN A 189 -10.22 -17.55 -14.21
N THR A 190 -9.39 -16.72 -14.85
CA THR A 190 -8.81 -17.00 -16.17
C THR A 190 -7.30 -17.28 -16.11
N GLY A 191 -6.75 -17.28 -14.89
CA GLY A 191 -5.35 -17.54 -14.58
C GLY A 191 -5.07 -19.00 -14.21
N ILE A 192 -3.94 -19.20 -13.53
CA ILE A 192 -3.64 -20.47 -12.85
C ILE A 192 -4.46 -20.57 -11.56
N GLU A 193 -4.76 -21.79 -11.13
CA GLU A 193 -5.54 -22.02 -9.90
C GLU A 193 -4.65 -22.06 -8.66
N ASN A 194 -3.53 -22.79 -8.72
CA ASN A 194 -2.58 -22.89 -7.62
C ASN A 194 -1.69 -21.65 -7.61
N LEU A 195 -1.82 -20.83 -6.57
CA LEU A 195 -1.10 -19.57 -6.45
C LEU A 195 0.21 -19.75 -5.67
N PRO A 196 1.18 -18.84 -5.85
CA PRO A 196 2.32 -18.75 -4.95
C PRO A 196 1.88 -18.59 -3.47
N PRO A 197 2.71 -18.99 -2.50
CA PRO A 197 2.43 -18.72 -1.08
C PRO A 197 2.21 -17.22 -0.81
N ALA A 198 1.24 -16.91 0.04
CA ALA A 198 0.94 -15.54 0.43
C ALA A 198 2.03 -14.98 1.37
N GLN A 199 2.48 -13.77 1.09
CA GLN A 199 3.37 -13.00 1.95
C GLN A 199 2.56 -12.12 2.89
N LYS A 200 2.97 -12.10 4.16
CA LYS A 200 2.31 -11.31 5.20
C LYS A 200 2.56 -9.81 5.03
N ALA A 201 1.63 -9.00 5.52
CA ALA A 201 1.82 -7.57 5.63
C ALA A 201 2.99 -7.19 6.54
N PHE A 202 3.64 -6.07 6.24
CA PHE A 202 4.77 -5.55 7.00
C PHE A 202 4.29 -4.83 8.27
N ILE A 203 3.26 -3.99 8.15
CA ILE A 203 2.51 -3.36 9.25
C ILE A 203 1.02 -3.46 8.90
N TYR A 204 0.13 -3.67 9.87
CA TYR A 204 -1.30 -3.77 9.60
C TYR A 204 -2.14 -3.34 10.81
N TYR A 205 -3.32 -2.78 10.56
CA TYR A 205 -4.18 -2.30 11.66
C TYR A 205 -5.68 -2.23 11.30
N PRO A 206 -6.57 -2.54 12.24
CA PRO A 206 -8.01 -2.50 12.05
C PRO A 206 -8.59 -1.09 12.29
N TYR A 207 -9.90 -0.91 12.09
CA TYR A 207 -10.60 0.32 12.52
C TYR A 207 -10.52 0.51 14.04
N ALA A 208 -10.49 -0.60 14.79
CA ALA A 208 -10.32 -0.62 16.23
C ALA A 208 -8.85 -0.47 16.65
N GLU A 209 -8.60 -0.53 17.95
CA GLU A 209 -7.25 -0.62 18.50
C GLU A 209 -6.54 -1.86 17.94
N SER A 210 -5.29 -1.67 17.50
CA SER A 210 -4.44 -2.75 17.00
C SER A 210 -3.77 -3.45 18.18
N PRO A 211 -4.02 -4.76 18.40
CA PRO A 211 -3.29 -5.50 19.43
C PRO A 211 -1.80 -5.70 19.08
N GLU A 212 -1.42 -5.60 17.80
CA GLU A 212 -0.05 -5.86 17.34
C GLU A 212 0.82 -4.60 17.31
N PHE A 213 0.24 -3.45 16.99
CA PHE A 213 0.97 -2.18 16.88
C PHE A 213 0.55 -1.16 17.95
N GLY A 214 -0.54 -1.38 18.68
CA GLY A 214 -0.98 -0.51 19.76
C GLY A 214 -1.38 0.89 19.30
N ASP A 215 -1.20 1.88 20.17
CA ASP A 215 -1.70 3.25 19.97
C ASP A 215 -0.99 4.01 18.84
N ILE A 216 0.19 3.56 18.41
CA ILE A 216 1.02 4.30 17.44
C ILE A 216 0.35 4.41 16.05
N VAL A 217 -0.49 3.43 15.70
CA VAL A 217 -1.30 3.40 14.47
C VAL A 217 -2.71 4.00 14.67
N GLY A 218 -3.11 4.24 15.92
CA GLY A 218 -4.41 4.81 16.29
C GLY A 218 -5.62 3.90 16.01
N LYS A 219 -6.81 4.50 16.01
CA LYS A 219 -8.10 3.89 15.70
C LYS A 219 -8.98 4.87 14.92
N GLY A 220 -10.09 4.40 14.35
CA GLY A 220 -10.98 5.17 13.47
C GLY A 220 -10.81 4.79 12.01
N GLY A 221 -11.25 5.65 11.08
CA GLY A 221 -11.05 5.46 9.64
C GLY A 221 -9.58 5.20 9.30
N ARG A 222 -9.31 4.60 8.14
CA ARG A 222 -7.96 4.18 7.75
C ARG A 222 -7.71 4.48 6.29
N ASN A 223 -6.47 4.80 5.97
CA ASN A 223 -5.96 4.83 4.61
C ASN A 223 -4.43 4.77 4.68
N ALA A 224 -3.89 3.55 4.78
CA ALA A 224 -2.45 3.33 4.80
C ALA A 224 -1.80 3.79 3.49
N MET A 225 -0.62 4.40 3.60
CA MET A 225 0.21 4.86 2.48
C MET A 225 1.71 4.65 2.78
N ALA A 226 2.55 4.66 1.74
CA ALA A 226 3.99 4.48 1.86
C ALA A 226 4.77 5.69 1.35
N GLY A 227 5.61 6.25 2.21
CA GLY A 227 6.51 7.36 1.89
C GLY A 227 7.94 6.89 1.58
N PRO A 228 8.92 7.80 1.52
CA PRO A 228 10.29 7.47 1.18
C PRO A 228 11.02 6.78 2.34
N VAL A 229 12.12 6.10 2.00
CA VAL A 229 13.19 5.77 2.93
C VAL A 229 14.23 6.90 2.87
N TYR A 230 14.68 7.39 4.02
CA TYR A 230 15.70 8.44 4.07
C TYR A 230 17.10 7.85 4.09
N TYR A 231 18.01 8.38 3.26
CA TYR A 231 19.43 8.07 3.30
C TYR A 231 20.26 9.34 3.41
N ALA A 232 21.07 9.45 4.45
CA ALA A 232 21.96 10.57 4.70
C ALA A 232 22.99 10.75 3.57
N SER A 233 23.41 9.64 2.96
CA SER A 233 24.35 9.61 1.84
C SER A 233 23.84 10.33 0.58
N ASP A 234 22.53 10.43 0.39
CA ASP A 234 21.93 11.14 -0.75
C ASP A 234 22.03 12.68 -0.63
N PHE A 235 22.40 13.18 0.55
CA PHE A 235 22.44 14.61 0.87
C PHE A 235 23.83 15.06 1.36
N GLN A 236 24.90 14.40 0.91
CA GLN A 236 26.26 14.83 1.23
C GLN A 236 26.49 16.30 0.83
N GLY A 237 27.08 17.08 1.74
CA GLY A 237 27.32 18.52 1.54
C GLY A 237 26.10 19.43 1.80
N VAL A 238 24.91 18.87 2.03
CA VAL A 238 23.73 19.64 2.43
C VAL A 238 23.78 19.92 3.93
N THR A 239 23.86 21.19 4.32
CA THR A 239 24.03 21.62 5.72
C THR A 239 22.80 21.39 6.59
N ASN A 240 21.60 21.43 6.01
CA ASN A 240 20.32 21.30 6.72
C ASN A 240 19.62 19.97 6.42
N ARG A 241 20.36 18.94 6.02
CA ARG A 241 19.81 17.60 5.83
C ARG A 241 19.30 17.03 7.16
N PHE A 242 18.41 16.05 7.10
CA PHE A 242 17.97 15.36 8.31
C PHE A 242 19.15 14.64 9.00
N PRO A 243 19.13 14.48 10.34
CA PRO A 243 20.18 13.78 11.07
C PRO A 243 20.36 12.32 10.64
N ASP A 244 21.56 11.77 10.86
CA ASP A 244 21.88 10.35 10.61
C ASP A 244 20.98 9.37 11.39
N TYR A 245 20.27 9.87 12.41
CA TYR A 245 19.21 9.14 13.10
C TYR A 245 18.14 8.58 12.16
N PHE A 246 17.84 9.25 11.05
CA PHE A 246 16.83 8.81 10.09
C PHE A 246 17.40 7.91 8.98
N ASP A 247 18.71 7.68 8.94
CA ASP A 247 19.35 6.91 7.88
C ASP A 247 18.79 5.48 7.82
N GLY A 248 18.34 5.06 6.63
CA GLY A 248 17.69 3.79 6.37
C GLY A 248 16.27 3.65 6.95
N LYS A 249 15.68 4.70 7.53
CA LYS A 249 14.32 4.62 8.10
C LYS A 249 13.24 4.95 7.09
N PHE A 250 12.15 4.18 7.14
CA PHE A 250 11.01 4.30 6.25
C PHE A 250 9.91 5.18 6.85
N PHE A 251 9.37 6.11 6.06
CA PHE A 251 8.30 7.02 6.48
C PHE A 251 6.94 6.43 6.08
N ALA A 252 6.40 5.55 6.94
CA ALA A 252 5.03 5.05 6.80
C ALA A 252 4.04 6.15 7.19
N TYR A 253 2.88 6.25 6.53
CA TYR A 253 1.87 7.23 6.90
C TYR A 253 0.45 6.73 6.67
N ASP A 254 -0.51 7.37 7.34
CA ASP A 254 -1.94 7.15 7.14
C ASP A 254 -2.61 8.47 6.84
N TRP A 255 -3.32 8.51 5.71
CA TRP A 255 -4.01 9.70 5.25
C TRP A 255 -5.21 10.04 6.11
N MET A 256 -5.98 9.05 6.57
CA MET A 256 -7.20 9.28 7.35
C MET A 256 -6.90 9.62 8.82
N ARG A 257 -5.78 9.13 9.34
CA ARG A 257 -5.38 9.28 10.75
C ARG A 257 -4.27 10.31 10.97
N ASP A 258 -3.88 11.04 9.93
CA ASP A 258 -2.96 12.18 9.96
C ASP A 258 -1.62 11.90 10.65
N TRP A 259 -1.13 10.67 10.55
CA TRP A 259 0.14 10.31 11.16
C TRP A 259 1.19 9.95 10.13
N ILE A 260 2.43 10.25 10.50
CA ILE A 260 3.63 9.75 9.84
C ILE A 260 4.43 9.05 10.93
N ASN A 261 4.71 7.77 10.74
CA ASN A 261 5.49 6.97 11.65
C ASN A 261 6.80 6.57 10.97
N ILE A 262 7.91 6.80 11.66
CA ILE A 262 9.24 6.42 11.20
C ILE A 262 9.49 4.98 11.61
N VAL A 263 9.71 4.12 10.64
CA VAL A 263 9.94 2.70 10.83
C VAL A 263 11.42 2.41 10.77
N SER A 264 11.97 1.90 11.87
CA SER A 264 13.33 1.34 11.93
C SER A 264 13.28 -0.12 11.52
N MET A 265 14.25 -0.54 10.72
CA MET A 265 14.35 -1.88 10.19
C MET A 265 15.69 -2.50 10.56
N LYS A 266 15.69 -3.81 10.77
CA LYS A 266 16.92 -4.59 10.87
C LYS A 266 17.66 -4.59 9.52
N PRO A 267 18.96 -4.91 9.48
CA PRO A 267 19.73 -4.94 8.22
C PRO A 267 19.14 -5.83 7.11
N ASN A 268 18.36 -6.84 7.48
CA ASN A 268 17.68 -7.74 6.53
C ASN A 268 16.33 -7.18 6.01
N GLY A 269 15.93 -5.99 6.46
CA GLY A 269 14.67 -5.33 6.11
C GLY A 269 13.49 -5.64 7.04
N ASP A 270 13.68 -6.48 8.06
CA ASP A 270 12.60 -6.82 9.00
C ASP A 270 12.22 -5.63 9.88
N PHE A 271 10.93 -5.54 10.22
CA PHE A 271 10.43 -4.55 11.16
C PHE A 271 11.16 -4.68 12.50
N GLU A 272 11.61 -3.55 13.04
CA GLU A 272 12.21 -3.49 14.38
C GLU A 272 11.37 -2.65 15.32
N SER A 273 11.07 -1.40 14.94
CA SER A 273 10.28 -0.48 15.74
C SER A 273 9.67 0.61 14.88
N MET A 274 8.67 1.31 15.43
CA MET A 274 8.10 2.49 14.81
C MET A 274 7.84 3.58 15.85
N GLU A 275 8.08 4.83 15.47
CA GLU A 275 7.90 6.00 16.32
C GLU A 275 7.19 7.12 15.56
N ARG A 276 6.51 8.02 16.27
CA ARG A 276 5.79 9.12 15.65
C ARG A 276 6.76 10.18 15.14
N PHE A 277 6.69 10.51 13.86
CA PHE A 277 7.37 11.67 13.31
C PHE A 277 6.65 12.94 13.74
N LEU A 278 7.37 13.87 14.38
CA LEU A 278 6.83 15.17 14.81
C LEU A 278 5.53 15.03 15.64
N PRO A 279 5.55 14.34 16.79
CA PRO A 279 4.34 13.98 17.55
C PRO A 279 3.50 15.16 18.04
N ASN A 280 4.10 16.35 18.11
CA ASN A 280 3.42 17.58 18.52
C ASN A 280 2.85 18.38 17.34
N MET A 281 2.98 17.87 16.12
CA MET A 281 2.44 18.50 14.91
C MET A 281 1.18 17.81 14.44
N LYS A 282 0.24 18.62 13.97
CA LYS A 282 -0.98 18.15 13.31
C LYS A 282 -0.83 18.28 11.81
N PHE A 283 -1.02 17.17 11.11
CA PHE A 283 -1.09 17.13 9.65
C PHE A 283 -2.55 17.20 9.20
N SER A 284 -2.74 17.49 7.91
CA SER A 284 -4.03 17.64 7.23
C SER A 284 -4.10 16.65 6.07
N HIS A 285 -4.34 15.40 6.38
CA HIS A 285 -4.49 14.30 5.43
C HIS A 285 -3.28 14.20 4.47
N PRO A 286 -2.11 13.73 4.98
CA PRO A 286 -0.89 13.61 4.20
C PRO A 286 -1.12 12.65 3.03
N MET A 287 -0.84 13.12 1.81
CA MET A 287 -1.20 12.44 0.57
C MET A 287 0.02 11.89 -0.17
N ASP A 288 1.11 12.64 -0.18
CA ASP A 288 2.35 12.28 -0.87
C ASP A 288 3.53 12.98 -0.20
N MET A 289 4.72 12.39 -0.26
CA MET A 289 5.92 12.97 0.33
C MET A 289 7.21 12.55 -0.37
N GLN A 290 8.14 13.49 -0.49
CA GLN A 290 9.43 13.26 -1.13
C GLN A 290 10.52 14.15 -0.52
N PHE A 291 11.73 13.60 -0.36
CA PHE A 291 12.90 14.41 -0.04
C PHE A 291 13.39 15.15 -1.29
N GLY A 292 13.49 16.48 -1.19
CA GLY A 292 14.11 17.30 -2.23
C GLY A 292 15.63 17.21 -2.16
N LYS A 293 16.31 17.54 -3.28
CA LYS A 293 17.79 17.57 -3.36
C LYS A 293 18.47 18.47 -2.31
N ASN A 294 17.71 19.40 -1.73
CA ASN A 294 18.14 20.27 -0.64
C ASN A 294 18.04 19.62 0.76
N GLY A 295 17.70 18.33 0.86
CA GLY A 295 17.59 17.58 2.11
C GLY A 295 16.31 17.83 2.92
N ALA A 296 15.39 18.68 2.42
CA ALA A 296 14.10 18.93 3.06
C ALA A 296 13.06 17.89 2.62
N LEU A 297 12.16 17.52 3.53
CA LEU A 297 10.99 16.70 3.20
C LEU A 297 9.86 17.61 2.72
N TYR A 298 9.36 17.36 1.52
CA TYR A 298 8.18 18.01 0.96
C TYR A 298 7.00 17.06 1.08
N MET A 299 5.83 17.58 1.46
CA MET A 299 4.63 16.79 1.65
C MET A 299 3.41 17.53 1.10
N LEU A 300 2.58 16.82 0.34
CA LEU A 300 1.27 17.28 -0.07
C LEU A 300 0.24 16.89 0.97
N GLU A 301 -0.58 17.86 1.39
CA GLU A 301 -1.66 17.69 2.36
C GLU A 301 -2.99 18.02 1.68
N TYR A 302 -3.93 17.07 1.74
CA TYR A 302 -5.23 17.16 1.06
C TYR A 302 -6.18 18.16 1.73
N GLY A 303 -6.01 18.39 3.04
CA GLY A 303 -6.98 19.12 3.86
C GLY A 303 -8.00 18.20 4.55
N GLN A 304 -8.69 18.68 5.57
CA GLN A 304 -9.49 17.81 6.46
C GLN A 304 -10.86 17.38 5.89
N ASN A 305 -11.44 18.13 4.95
CA ASN A 305 -12.76 17.80 4.39
C ASN A 305 -12.63 16.95 3.13
N TRP A 306 -13.34 15.82 3.09
CA TRP A 306 -13.32 14.93 1.93
C TRP A 306 -14.20 15.46 0.78
N PHE A 307 -13.71 15.39 -0.45
CA PHE A 307 -14.41 15.81 -1.68
C PHE A 307 -14.91 17.25 -1.63
N ALA A 308 -14.22 18.10 -0.87
CA ALA A 308 -14.53 19.51 -0.74
C ALA A 308 -13.28 20.35 -0.99
N GLN A 309 -13.49 21.65 -1.22
CA GLN A 309 -12.42 22.62 -1.16
C GLN A 309 -11.93 22.74 0.28
N ASN A 310 -10.60 22.69 0.46
CA ASN A 310 -9.96 22.76 1.76
C ASN A 310 -9.04 23.97 1.83
N ASP A 311 -9.34 24.91 2.72
CA ASP A 311 -8.46 26.05 3.01
C ASP A 311 -7.13 25.60 3.62
N ASP A 312 -7.12 24.44 4.26
CA ASP A 312 -5.94 23.85 4.90
C ASP A 312 -5.16 22.89 3.99
N ALA A 313 -5.59 22.67 2.74
CA ALA A 313 -4.79 21.99 1.73
C ALA A 313 -3.52 22.79 1.40
N ARG A 314 -2.37 22.11 1.35
CA ARG A 314 -1.08 22.80 1.26
C ARG A 314 0.07 21.91 0.78
N LEU A 315 1.11 22.58 0.31
CA LEU A 315 2.45 22.00 0.20
C LEU A 315 3.23 22.39 1.47
N THR A 316 3.64 21.37 2.23
CA THR A 316 4.40 21.55 3.46
C THR A 316 5.85 21.20 3.22
N ARG A 317 6.77 22.10 3.59
CA ARG A 317 8.21 21.85 3.59
C ARG A 317 8.73 21.74 5.02
N ILE A 318 9.38 20.63 5.31
CA ILE A 318 9.95 20.31 6.62
C ILE A 318 11.48 20.39 6.48
N ASP A 319 12.06 21.42 7.07
CA ASP A 319 13.51 21.63 7.11
C ASP A 319 14.05 21.18 8.48
N PHE A 320 15.18 20.48 8.49
CA PHE A 320 15.94 20.29 9.71
C PHE A 320 16.80 21.53 10.00
N LYS A 321 16.74 22.06 11.23
CA LYS A 321 17.61 23.15 11.67
C LYS A 321 18.37 22.76 12.94
N GLN A 322 19.68 22.62 12.81
CA GLN A 322 20.54 22.48 13.97
C GLN A 322 20.74 23.86 14.63
N ILE A 323 20.08 24.11 15.76
CA ILE A 323 20.30 25.33 16.55
C ILE A 323 21.45 25.07 17.53
N ILE A 324 22.57 25.79 17.37
CA ILE A 324 23.80 25.60 18.14
C ILE A 324 23.70 26.17 19.58
N ALA A 325 22.65 26.93 19.90
CA ALA A 325 22.58 27.68 21.16
C ALA A 325 22.28 26.84 22.42
N PHE A 326 21.62 25.69 22.31
CA PHE A 326 21.42 24.74 23.42
C PHE A 326 21.24 23.36 22.77
N ARG A 327 21.62 22.26 23.44
CA ARG A 327 21.38 20.88 22.94
C ARG A 327 19.88 20.55 22.92
N SER A 328 19.13 21.22 22.05
CA SER A 328 17.69 21.08 21.88
C SER A 328 17.39 21.03 20.38
N LEU A 329 16.78 19.92 19.94
CA LEU A 329 16.40 19.69 18.54
C LEU A 329 15.19 20.55 18.14
N ILE A 330 15.25 21.25 17.01
CA ILE A 330 14.13 22.01 16.45
C ILE A 330 14.03 21.72 14.94
N LEU A 331 12.93 21.10 14.49
CA LEU A 331 12.55 21.09 13.08
C LEU A 331 11.76 22.37 12.76
N LEU A 332 12.11 23.05 11.66
CA LEU A 332 11.41 24.25 11.22
C LEU A 332 10.46 23.90 10.08
N LEU A 333 9.18 24.21 10.27
CA LEU A 333 8.17 24.07 9.24
C LEU A 333 8.04 25.38 8.47
N ILE A 334 8.12 25.32 7.14
CA ILE A 334 7.70 26.43 6.27
C ILE A 334 6.50 25.94 5.48
N LYS A 335 5.33 26.50 5.77
CA LYS A 335 4.09 26.24 5.05
C LYS A 335 3.99 27.21 3.87
N TRP A 336 3.76 26.69 2.67
CA TRP A 336 3.34 27.50 1.53
C TRP A 336 1.86 27.21 1.26
N GLN A 337 1.03 28.25 1.38
CA GLN A 337 -0.38 28.20 1.01
C GLN A 337 -0.51 28.90 -0.34
N ALA A 338 -1.05 28.20 -1.34
CA ALA A 338 -1.39 28.81 -2.61
C ALA A 338 -2.64 29.69 -2.38
N GLN A 339 -2.45 30.99 -2.16
CA GLN A 339 -3.55 31.95 -2.26
C GLN A 339 -3.83 32.15 -3.75
N HIS A 340 -5.05 31.84 -4.20
CA HIS A 340 -5.57 32.32 -5.47
C HIS A 340 -6.41 33.58 -5.23
N PRO A 341 -6.39 34.56 -6.15
CA PRO A 341 -6.97 35.90 -5.97
C PRO A 341 -8.48 35.93 -5.77
#